data_AF-A0A7M4E5Z4-F1
#
_entry.id   AF-A0A7M4E5Z4-F1
#
_cell.length_a   1.000
_cell.length_b   1.000
_cell.length_c   1.000
_cell.angle_alpha   90.00
_cell.angle_beta   90.00
_cell.angle_gamma   90.00
#
_symmetry.space_group_name_H-M   'P 1'
#
loop_
_entity.id
_entity.type
_entity.pdbx_description
1 polymer ?
#
loop_
_entity_poly.entity_id
_entity_poly.type
_entity_poly.pdbx_seq_one_letter_code
_entity_poly.pdbx_strand_id
1 'polypeptide(L)'
;MITELEQTEFKLKLCVFDRDVLPGACVWSIASELIEKRCRRMVVVISDDYLDSSECDFQTKFALSLSPGARHKRLIPVKCKSMKNEFPSILRFITVCDYTNPCTKRWFWIRLAKALMLP
;
A
#
# COMPACT_ATOMS: atom_id res chain seq x y z
N MET A 1 -6.68 -0.71 11.51
CA MET A 1 -5.57 -0.20 10.68
C MET A 1 -5.91 1.13 10.02
N ILE A 2 -7.02 1.20 9.27
CA ILE A 2 -7.42 2.45 8.60
C ILE A 2 -7.83 3.53 9.61
N THR A 3 -8.62 3.18 10.61
CA THR A 3 -9.03 4.09 11.70
C THR A 3 -7.84 4.70 12.46
N GLU A 4 -6.81 3.89 12.74
CA GLU A 4 -5.58 4.35 13.41
C GLU A 4 -4.83 5.38 12.57
N LEU A 5 -4.77 5.19 11.24
CA LEU A 5 -4.12 6.15 10.34
C LEU A 5 -4.96 7.42 10.17
N GLU A 6 -6.29 7.31 10.15
CA GLU A 6 -7.19 8.47 10.07
C GLU A 6 -7.24 9.28 11.38
N GLN A 7 -7.07 8.61 12.52
CA GLN A 7 -7.06 9.24 13.85
C GLN A 7 -5.71 9.86 14.22
N THR A 8 -4.63 9.55 13.50
CA THR A 8 -3.35 10.24 13.72
C THR A 8 -3.45 11.74 13.38
N GLU A 9 -2.64 12.55 14.07
CA GLU A 9 -2.58 14.02 13.94
C GLU A 9 -2.32 14.53 12.51
N PHE A 10 -1.97 13.63 11.58
CA PHE A 10 -1.51 13.94 10.23
C PHE A 10 -2.64 14.15 9.20
N LYS A 11 -3.93 13.96 9.55
CA LYS A 11 -5.10 14.20 8.67
C LYS A 11 -4.90 13.63 7.24
N LEU A 12 -4.42 12.40 7.15
CA LEU A 12 -4.13 11.76 5.86
C LEU A 12 -5.44 11.46 5.12
N LYS A 13 -5.50 11.85 3.84
CA LYS A 13 -6.58 11.42 2.94
C LYS A 13 -6.22 10.05 2.37
N LEU A 14 -6.78 8.99 2.95
CA LEU A 14 -6.62 7.63 2.46
C LEU A 14 -7.73 7.31 1.45
N CYS A 15 -7.35 6.64 0.36
CA CYS A 15 -8.30 6.05 -0.58
C CYS A 15 -8.34 4.54 -0.30
N VAL A 16 -9.54 4.00 -0.09
CA VAL A 16 -9.73 2.57 0.20
C VAL A 16 -10.61 1.99 -0.88
N PHE A 17 -10.08 0.99 -1.57
CA PHE A 17 -10.71 0.41 -2.76
C PHE A 17 -12.11 -0.15 -2.50
N ASP A 18 -12.35 -0.73 -1.32
CA ASP A 18 -13.65 -1.29 -0.94
C ASP A 18 -14.73 -0.22 -0.64
N ARG A 19 -14.33 1.05 -0.48
CA ARG A 19 -15.24 2.16 -0.13
C ARG A 19 -15.44 3.17 -1.27
N ASP A 20 -14.41 3.40 -2.08
CA ASP A 20 -14.38 4.48 -3.07
C ASP A 20 -14.73 4.03 -4.50
N VAL A 21 -15.05 2.74 -4.70
CA VAL A 21 -15.40 2.20 -6.02
C VAL A 21 -16.91 2.34 -6.25
N LEU A 22 -17.27 3.07 -7.31
CA LEU A 22 -18.65 3.15 -7.78
C LEU A 22 -19.03 1.83 -8.46
N PRO A 23 -20.14 1.18 -8.08
CA PRO A 23 -20.60 -0.04 -8.73
C PRO A 23 -21.03 0.26 -10.18
N GLY A 24 -20.62 -0.59 -11.13
CA GLY A 24 -21.08 -0.55 -12.53
C GLY A 24 -20.01 -0.28 -13.60
N ALA A 25 -18.75 -0.04 -13.22
CA ALA A 25 -17.64 0.11 -14.17
C ALA A 25 -16.53 -0.94 -13.94
N CYS A 26 -15.68 -1.13 -14.95
CA CYS A 26 -14.58 -2.09 -14.90
C CYS A 26 -13.63 -1.78 -13.74
N VAL A 27 -13.57 -2.68 -12.76
CA VAL A 27 -12.80 -2.54 -11.51
C VAL A 27 -11.33 -2.21 -11.80
N TRP A 28 -10.76 -2.85 -12.82
CA TRP A 28 -9.38 -2.66 -13.26
C TRP A 28 -9.10 -1.25 -13.79
N SER A 29 -9.99 -0.72 -14.63
CA SER A 29 -9.83 0.61 -15.22
C SER A 29 -9.95 1.71 -14.16
N ILE A 30 -10.90 1.58 -13.24
CA ILE A 30 -11.06 2.51 -12.12
C ILE A 30 -9.84 2.45 -11.20
N ALA A 31 -9.35 1.25 -10.88
CA ALA A 31 -8.14 1.09 -10.07
C ALA A 31 -6.95 1.82 -10.68
N SER A 32 -6.69 1.58 -11.97
CA SER A 32 -5.61 2.25 -12.69
C SER A 32 -5.75 3.77 -12.64
N GLU A 33 -6.95 4.30 -12.92
CA GLU A 33 -7.17 5.76 -12.91
C GLU A 33 -7.01 6.38 -11.52
N LEU A 34 -7.52 5.72 -10.47
CA LEU A 34 -7.36 6.16 -9.08
C LEU A 34 -5.88 6.18 -8.68
N ILE A 35 -5.15 5.11 -9.01
CA ILE A 35 -3.72 4.99 -8.69
C ILE A 35 -2.89 6.06 -9.39
N GLU A 36 -3.17 6.29 -10.67
CA GLU A 36 -2.41 7.23 -11.49
C GLU A 36 -2.72 8.69 -11.15
N LYS A 37 -4.00 9.06 -11.12
CA LYS A 37 -4.43 10.47 -11.03
C LYS A 37 -4.66 10.96 -9.61
N ARG A 38 -5.06 10.09 -8.67
CA ARG A 38 -5.45 10.51 -7.31
C ARG A 38 -4.43 10.14 -6.24
N CYS A 39 -3.64 9.10 -6.44
CA CYS A 39 -2.72 8.58 -5.42
C CYS A 39 -1.27 9.02 -5.66
N ARG A 40 -0.68 9.66 -4.64
CA ARG A 40 0.77 9.95 -4.65
C ARG A 40 1.60 8.78 -4.17
N ARG A 41 1.07 8.00 -3.23
CA ARG A 41 1.68 6.77 -2.72
C ARG A 41 0.62 5.69 -2.58
N MET A 42 1.07 4.46 -2.68
CA MET A 42 0.29 3.25 -2.49
C MET A 42 0.84 2.49 -1.30
N VAL A 43 -0.01 2.22 -0.30
CA VAL A 43 0.29 1.29 0.77
C VAL A 43 -0.15 -0.09 0.32
N VAL A 44 0.76 -1.05 0.34
CA VAL A 44 0.44 -2.43 -0.02
C VAL A 44 0.50 -3.27 1.23
N VAL A 45 -0.65 -3.78 1.67
CA VAL A 45 -0.73 -4.66 2.84
C VAL A 45 -0.44 -6.09 2.38
N ILE A 46 0.67 -6.64 2.85
CA ILE A 46 1.13 -7.96 2.43
C ILE A 46 0.69 -9.00 3.46
N SER A 47 -0.03 -9.99 2.95
CA SER A 47 -0.55 -11.18 3.64
C SER A 47 -0.51 -12.38 2.69
N ASP A 48 -0.76 -13.59 3.19
CA ASP A 48 -0.87 -14.75 2.32
C ASP A 48 -2.04 -14.56 1.31
N ASP A 49 -3.18 -14.01 1.74
CA ASP A 49 -4.32 -13.68 0.85
C ASP A 49 -3.96 -12.65 -0.26
N TYR A 50 -2.99 -11.77 0.01
CA TYR A 50 -2.53 -10.78 -0.98
C TYR A 50 -1.78 -11.46 -2.13
N LEU A 51 -1.09 -12.57 -1.86
CA LEU A 51 -0.36 -13.33 -2.89
C LEU A 51 -1.31 -14.12 -3.79
N ASP A 52 -2.48 -14.51 -3.27
CA ASP A 52 -3.47 -15.29 -4.02
C ASP A 52 -4.43 -14.39 -4.85
N SER A 53 -4.51 -13.09 -4.55
CA SER A 53 -5.41 -12.16 -5.25
C SER A 53 -4.78 -11.57 -6.52
N SER A 54 -5.42 -11.87 -7.66
CA SER A 54 -5.03 -11.32 -8.97
C SER A 54 -5.21 -9.79 -9.05
N GLU A 55 -6.15 -9.24 -8.28
CA GLU A 55 -6.45 -7.82 -8.16
C GLU A 55 -5.26 -7.05 -7.60
N CYS A 56 -4.75 -7.54 -6.47
CA CYS A 56 -3.56 -7.03 -5.81
C CYS A 56 -2.33 -7.09 -6.72
N ASP A 57 -2.22 -8.18 -7.47
CA ASP A 57 -1.11 -8.45 -8.38
C ASP A 57 -1.04 -7.44 -9.53
N PHE A 58 -2.19 -7.14 -10.14
CA PHE A 58 -2.31 -6.10 -11.16
C PHE A 58 -1.99 -4.70 -10.60
N GLN A 59 -2.59 -4.34 -9.47
CA GLN A 59 -2.43 -3.01 -8.88
C GLN A 59 -0.96 -2.72 -8.57
N THR A 60 -0.24 -3.72 -8.05
CA THR A 60 1.19 -3.60 -7.76
C THR A 60 2.03 -3.51 -9.03
N LYS A 61 1.77 -4.35 -10.04
CA LYS A 61 2.47 -4.28 -11.34
C LYS A 61 2.23 -2.93 -12.03
N PHE A 62 1.01 -2.42 -11.98
CA PHE A 62 0.63 -1.11 -12.52
C PHE A 62 1.30 0.05 -11.76
N ALA A 63 1.29 0.01 -10.43
CA ALA A 63 1.97 1.04 -9.64
C ALA A 63 3.49 1.09 -9.90
N LEU A 64 4.11 -0.07 -10.15
CA LEU A 64 5.51 -0.17 -10.51
C LEU A 64 5.80 0.32 -11.94
N SER A 65 4.91 0.05 -12.90
CA SER A 65 5.07 0.53 -14.27
C SER A 65 4.96 2.05 -14.39
N LEU A 66 4.20 2.71 -13.51
CA LEU A 66 4.09 4.16 -13.42
C LEU A 66 5.36 4.86 -12.92
N SER A 67 6.31 4.13 -12.32
CA SER A 67 7.56 4.72 -11.83
C SER A 67 8.77 3.82 -12.12
N PRO A 68 9.13 3.62 -13.41
CA PRO A 68 10.33 2.89 -13.78
C PRO A 68 11.55 3.67 -13.24
N GLY A 69 12.33 3.05 -12.35
CA GLY A 69 13.58 3.65 -11.85
C GLY A 69 13.56 4.20 -10.42
N ALA A 70 12.56 3.87 -9.59
CA ALA A 70 12.60 4.04 -8.13
C ALA A 70 12.84 5.48 -7.60
N ARG A 71 12.79 6.52 -8.44
CA ARG A 71 13.02 7.92 -8.02
C ARG A 71 11.97 8.42 -7.06
N HIS A 72 10.73 7.96 -7.20
CA HIS A 72 9.65 8.23 -6.27
C HIS A 72 9.30 6.90 -5.60
N LYS A 73 9.69 6.71 -4.34
CA LYS A 73 9.33 5.55 -3.49
C LYS A 73 7.82 5.55 -3.26
N ARG A 74 7.07 5.18 -4.30
CA ARG A 74 5.62 5.34 -4.39
C ARG A 74 4.89 4.21 -3.68
N LEU A 75 5.51 3.04 -3.59
CA LEU A 75 4.95 1.84 -3.01
C LEU A 75 5.55 1.59 -1.62
N ILE A 76 4.69 1.45 -0.61
CA ILE A 76 5.08 1.18 0.78
C ILE A 76 4.46 -0.16 1.20
N PRO A 77 5.24 -1.25 1.14
CA PRO A 77 4.79 -2.54 1.60
C PRO A 77 4.70 -2.57 3.13
N VAL A 78 3.58 -3.02 3.66
CA VAL A 78 3.29 -3.18 5.08
C VAL A 78 3.01 -4.64 5.38
N LYS A 79 3.81 -5.22 6.27
CA LYS A 79 3.60 -6.59 6.77
C LYS A 79 2.83 -6.54 8.09
N CYS A 80 1.56 -6.97 8.06
CA CYS A 80 0.68 -6.95 9.22
C CYS A 80 0.72 -8.25 10.03
N LYS A 81 0.92 -9.37 9.34
CA LYS A 81 0.88 -10.73 9.89
C LYS A 81 2.14 -11.48 9.50
N SER A 82 2.48 -12.53 10.24
CA SER A 82 3.50 -13.46 9.78
C SER A 82 2.95 -14.17 8.55
N MET A 83 3.72 -14.14 7.46
CA MET A 83 3.39 -14.88 6.24
C MET A 83 4.05 -16.24 6.30
N LYS A 84 3.37 -17.24 5.75
CA LYS A 84 3.97 -18.56 5.51
C LYS A 84 4.68 -18.59 4.17
N ASN A 85 4.18 -17.82 3.22
CA ASN A 85 4.70 -17.75 1.87
C ASN A 85 5.85 -16.74 1.74
N GLU A 86 6.67 -16.94 0.71
CA GLU A 86 7.80 -16.05 0.43
C GLU A 86 7.33 -14.66 0.02
N PHE A 87 8.17 -13.67 0.32
CA PHE A 87 7.89 -12.29 -0.03
C PHE A 87 7.99 -12.10 -1.56
N PRO A 88 7.07 -11.34 -2.19
CA PRO A 88 7.12 -11.11 -3.63
C PRO A 88 8.48 -10.57 -4.07
N SER A 89 9.13 -11.25 -5.00
CA SER A 89 10.44 -10.86 -5.53
C SER A 89 10.44 -9.42 -6.08
N ILE A 90 9.31 -8.99 -6.63
CA ILE A 90 9.10 -7.65 -7.19
C ILE A 90 9.16 -6.54 -6.13
N LEU A 91 8.87 -6.86 -4.87
CA LEU A 91 8.89 -5.91 -3.74
C LEU A 91 10.19 -6.01 -2.92
N ARG A 92 11.11 -6.92 -3.26
CA ARG A 92 12.34 -7.21 -2.49
C ARG A 92 13.25 -6.00 -2.32
N PHE A 93 13.24 -5.07 -3.28
CA PHE A 93 14.07 -3.87 -3.27
C PHE A 93 13.41 -2.68 -2.56
N ILE A 94 12.20 -2.85 -2.05
CA ILE A 94 11.41 -1.80 -1.42
C ILE A 94 11.45 -1.95 0.10
N THR A 95 11.54 -0.82 0.82
CA THR A 95 11.58 -0.83 2.28
C THR A 95 10.25 -1.28 2.87
N VAL A 96 10.23 -2.42 3.54
CA VAL A 96 9.04 -3.00 4.19
C VAL A 96 8.83 -2.40 5.58
N CYS A 97 7.60 -2.00 5.87
CA CYS A 97 7.15 -1.63 7.20
C CYS A 97 6.57 -2.86 7.91
N ASP A 98 7.33 -3.43 8.85
CA ASP A 98 6.89 -4.60 9.60
C ASP A 98 6.17 -4.19 10.90
N TYR A 99 4.89 -4.57 11.01
CA TYR A 99 4.06 -4.38 12.20
C TYR A 99 4.18 -5.54 13.20
N THR A 100 4.72 -6.69 12.77
CA THR A 100 4.87 -7.87 13.63
C THR A 100 6.01 -7.71 14.63
N ASN A 101 6.99 -6.85 14.35
CA ASN A 101 8.11 -6.62 15.23
C ASN A 101 7.71 -5.71 16.42
N PRO A 102 7.83 -6.20 17.67
CA PRO A 102 7.42 -5.43 18.85
C PRO A 102 8.22 -4.13 19.05
N CYS A 103 9.48 -4.09 18.59
CA CYS A 103 10.33 -2.90 18.71
C CYS A 103 9.84 -1.73 17.84
N THR A 104 9.32 -2.03 16.65
CA THR A 104 8.83 -1.02 15.70
C THR A 104 7.37 -0.66 15.93
N LYS A 105 6.60 -1.54 16.57
CA LYS A 105 5.15 -1.38 16.79
C LYS A 105 4.75 -0.06 17.43
N ARG A 106 5.52 0.42 18.43
CA ARG A 106 5.21 1.67 19.17
C ARG A 106 5.26 2.92 18.28
N TRP A 107 6.16 2.97 17.31
CA TRP A 107 6.38 4.12 16.42
C TRP A 107 5.91 3.84 14.99
N PHE A 108 5.29 2.68 14.76
CA PHE A 108 4.92 2.19 13.45
C PHE A 108 3.99 3.16 12.72
N TRP A 109 2.91 3.56 13.37
CA TRP A 109 1.91 4.46 12.78
C TRP A 109 2.48 5.84 12.46
N ILE A 110 3.30 6.40 13.36
CA ILE A 110 3.98 7.69 13.15
C ILE A 110 4.95 7.59 11.97
N ARG A 111 5.70 6.49 11.87
CA ARG A 111 6.65 6.27 10.77
C ARG A 111 5.94 6.08 9.43
N LEU A 112 4.85 5.31 9.41
CA LEU A 112 4.04 5.09 8.23
C LEU A 112 3.38 6.39 7.77
N ALA A 113 2.82 7.17 8.69
CA ALA A 113 2.23 8.48 8.40
C ALA A 113 3.27 9.45 7.83
N LYS A 114 4.45 9.56 8.45
CA LYS A 114 5.55 10.38 7.91
C LYS A 114 5.97 9.95 6.51
N ALA A 115 6.07 8.64 6.26
CA ALA A 115 6.40 8.12 4.93
C ALA A 115 5.32 8.48 3.89
N LEU A 116 4.05 8.53 4.30
CA LEU A 116 2.94 8.93 3.44
C LEU A 116 2.85 10.44 3.21
N MET A 117 3.34 11.27 4.13
CA MET A 117 3.30 12.73 4.01
C MET A 117 4.39 13.33 3.11
N LEU A 118 5.51 12.64 2.92
CA LEU A 118 6.61 13.17 2.10
C LEU A 118 6.12 13.51 0.67
N PRO A 119 6.74 14.42 -0.10
CA PRO A 119 6.35 14.66 -1.49
C PRO A 119 6.59 13.45 -2.40
#